data_AF-A0AAE1HDX7-F1
#
_entry.id   AF-A0AAE1HDX7-F1
#
_cell.length_a   1.000
_cell.length_b   1.000
_cell.length_c   1.000
_cell.angle_alpha   90.00
_cell.angle_beta   90.00
_cell.angle_gamma   90.00
#
_symmetry.space_group_name_H-M   'P 1'
#
loop_
_entity.id
_entity.type
_entity.pdbx_description
1 polymer ?
#
loop_
_entity_poly.entity_id
_entity_poly.type
_entity_poly.pdbx_seq_one_letter_code
_entity_poly.pdbx_strand_id
1 'polypeptide(L)'
;MTSEKNNRPFPHWRNEEQGEEQQNGNKCAANLWLWQGQCEEKCPNRTYPTVDEASHISVCSWCHYSCKYCIGPNDYECSACFGDATLYQMSTTENFCYPIILLPAIDTAAWYQSKYVLQW
;
A
#
# COMPACT_ATOMS: atom_id res chain seq x y z
N MET A 1 -3.61 -34.37 67.30
CA MET A 1 -3.81 -35.33 66.20
C MET A 1 -3.81 -34.55 64.88
N THR A 2 -2.84 -34.91 64.02
CA THR A 2 -2.72 -34.67 62.56
C THR A 2 -2.85 -33.21 62.07
N SER A 3 -1.77 -32.47 61.74
CA SER A 3 -0.85 -32.63 60.59
C SER A 3 -1.58 -32.95 59.29
N GLU A 4 -1.59 -32.00 58.35
CA GLU A 4 -1.04 -32.20 56.98
C GLU A 4 -1.09 -30.92 56.14
N LYS A 5 0.09 -30.33 55.90
CA LYS A 5 0.33 -29.40 54.81
C LYS A 5 0.39 -30.22 53.51
N ASN A 6 -0.68 -30.21 52.71
CA ASN A 6 -0.67 -30.90 51.42
C ASN A 6 -0.15 -29.98 50.31
N ASN A 7 1.15 -30.08 50.11
CA ASN A 7 1.90 -29.73 48.91
C ASN A 7 1.63 -30.80 47.82
N ARG A 8 1.33 -30.37 46.58
CA ARG A 8 1.62 -31.00 45.26
C ARG A 8 0.51 -30.69 44.23
N PRO A 9 0.80 -30.74 42.91
CA PRO A 9 1.93 -30.16 42.19
C PRO A 9 1.44 -29.30 40.99
N PHE A 10 2.28 -28.40 40.49
CA PHE A 10 2.06 -27.74 39.21
C PHE A 10 1.93 -28.80 38.10
N PRO A 11 0.89 -28.77 37.25
CA PRO A 11 0.89 -29.58 36.05
C PRO A 11 1.99 -29.02 35.12
N HIS A 12 3.01 -29.86 34.93
CA HIS A 12 3.97 -29.75 33.86
C HIS A 12 3.20 -29.88 32.54
N TRP A 13 2.89 -28.75 31.90
CA TRP A 13 2.42 -28.77 30.53
C TRP A 13 3.62 -29.13 29.66
N ARG A 14 3.59 -30.38 29.20
CA ARG A 14 4.45 -30.99 28.20
C ARG A 14 4.36 -30.15 26.92
N ASN A 15 5.51 -29.85 26.31
CA ASN A 15 5.57 -29.26 24.97
C ASN A 15 4.96 -30.28 23.99
N GLU A 16 3.72 -30.04 23.58
CA GLU A 16 3.12 -30.69 22.43
C GLU A 16 2.95 -29.61 21.36
N GLU A 17 3.71 -29.79 20.27
CA GLU A 17 3.71 -29.01 19.04
C GLU A 17 2.36 -29.13 18.32
N GLN A 18 1.33 -28.48 18.86
CA GLN A 18 0.05 -28.35 18.19
C GLN A 18 0.02 -27.01 17.46
N GLY A 19 0.32 -27.08 16.16
CA GLY A 19 -0.11 -26.06 15.21
C GLY A 19 -1.62 -26.08 15.13
N GLU A 20 -2.29 -25.10 15.72
CA GLU A 20 -3.69 -24.76 15.47
C GLU A 20 -3.83 -23.24 15.50
N GLU A 21 -3.82 -22.66 14.30
CA GLU A 21 -4.92 -21.84 13.79
C GLU A 21 -5.68 -20.97 14.81
N GLN A 22 -5.07 -19.91 15.30
CA GLN A 22 -5.82 -18.76 15.80
C GLN A 22 -5.98 -17.75 14.66
N GLN A 23 -6.98 -17.98 13.79
CA GLN A 23 -7.52 -16.93 12.92
C GLN A 23 -8.32 -15.94 13.79
N ASN A 24 -7.61 -15.06 14.49
CA ASN A 24 -8.19 -13.83 15.04
C ASN A 24 -7.14 -12.71 15.07
N GLY A 25 -6.67 -12.35 13.89
CA GLY A 25 -5.80 -11.20 13.70
C GLY A 25 -5.75 -10.88 12.22
N ASN A 26 -5.94 -9.61 11.88
CA ASN A 26 -5.95 -9.07 10.51
C ASN A 26 -4.59 -9.18 9.80
N LYS A 27 -3.81 -10.24 10.04
CA LYS A 27 -2.43 -10.39 9.58
C LYS A 27 -2.35 -11.49 8.53
N CYS A 28 -2.01 -11.08 7.31
CA CYS A 28 -1.79 -11.99 6.20
C CYS A 28 -0.44 -12.72 6.33
N ALA A 29 -0.30 -13.85 5.64
CA ALA A 29 0.97 -14.56 5.51
C ALA A 29 2.02 -13.67 4.80
N ALA A 30 3.30 -14.06 4.88
CA ALA A 30 4.36 -13.34 4.18
C ALA A 30 4.06 -13.28 2.66
N ASN A 31 4.33 -12.13 2.05
CA ASN A 31 4.06 -11.81 0.63
C ASN A 31 2.56 -11.68 0.25
N LEU A 32 1.66 -11.56 1.22
CA LEU A 32 0.26 -11.22 1.00
C LEU A 32 -0.07 -9.89 1.65
N TRP A 33 -0.99 -9.14 1.04
CA TRP A 33 -1.45 -7.85 1.53
C TRP A 33 -2.91 -7.92 1.93
N LEU A 34 -3.24 -7.35 3.09
CA LEU A 34 -4.62 -7.26 3.53
C LEU A 34 -5.37 -6.19 2.71
N TRP A 35 -6.49 -6.59 2.12
CA TRP A 35 -7.41 -5.73 1.41
C TRP A 35 -8.86 -6.14 1.68
N GLN A 36 -9.68 -5.24 2.20
CA GLN A 36 -11.11 -5.48 2.46
C GLN A 36 -11.41 -6.77 3.26
N GLY A 37 -10.51 -7.13 4.19
CA GLY A 37 -10.64 -8.33 5.02
C GLY A 37 -10.16 -9.62 4.36
N GLN A 38 -9.59 -9.55 3.15
CA GLN A 38 -9.01 -10.68 2.42
C GLN A 38 -7.51 -10.46 2.21
N CYS A 39 -6.76 -11.55 2.09
CA CYS A 39 -5.34 -11.50 1.81
C CYS A 39 -5.11 -11.70 0.31
N GLU A 40 -4.54 -10.71 -0.35
CA GLU A 40 -4.33 -10.68 -1.79
C GLU A 40 -2.84 -10.86 -2.13
N GLU A 41 -2.53 -11.65 -3.15
CA GLU A 41 -1.19 -11.75 -3.73
C GLU A 41 -0.80 -10.51 -4.54
N LYS A 42 -1.78 -9.70 -4.94
CA LYS A 42 -1.54 -8.45 -5.66
C LYS A 42 -2.59 -7.44 -5.27
N CYS A 43 -2.13 -6.26 -4.90
CA CYS A 43 -3.02 -5.15 -4.61
C CYS A 43 -3.89 -4.80 -5.84
N PRO A 44 -5.22 -4.67 -5.69
CA PRO A 44 -6.13 -4.38 -6.77
C PRO A 44 -5.89 -2.99 -7.37
N ASN A 45 -6.55 -2.71 -8.50
CA ASN A 45 -6.44 -1.42 -9.18
C ASN A 45 -6.77 -0.26 -8.23
N ARG A 46 -6.04 0.85 -8.38
CA ARG A 46 -6.07 2.04 -7.50
C ARG A 46 -5.51 1.81 -6.10
N THR A 47 -4.77 0.72 -5.88
CA THR A 47 -4.09 0.49 -4.60
C THR A 47 -2.63 0.09 -4.80
N TYR A 48 -1.83 0.29 -3.76
CA TYR A 48 -0.42 -0.07 -3.71
C TYR A 48 -0.08 -0.80 -2.40
N PRO A 49 0.92 -1.69 -2.42
CA PRO A 49 1.38 -2.40 -1.22
C PRO A 49 2.12 -1.45 -0.27
N THR A 50 1.74 -1.46 1.00
CA THR A 50 2.43 -0.69 2.06
C THR A 50 2.37 -1.44 3.40
N VAL A 51 3.11 -0.95 4.38
CA VAL A 51 2.92 -1.34 5.79
C VAL A 51 2.11 -0.24 6.46
N ASP A 52 1.08 -0.63 7.20
CA ASP A 52 0.35 0.29 8.07
C ASP A 52 1.20 0.61 9.31
N GLU A 53 1.52 1.88 9.52
CA GLU A 53 2.42 2.31 10.60
C GLU A 53 1.82 2.08 12.00
N ALA A 54 0.49 2.09 12.12
CA ALA A 54 -0.17 1.92 13.41
C ALA A 54 -0.23 0.45 13.85
N SER A 55 -0.51 -0.47 12.92
CA SER A 55 -0.65 -1.90 13.19
C SER A 55 0.56 -2.74 12.81
N HIS A 56 1.52 -2.19 12.07
CA HIS A 56 2.68 -2.88 11.48
C HIS A 56 2.27 -4.09 10.61
N ILE A 57 1.16 -3.98 9.89
CA ILE A 57 0.62 -5.02 9.01
C ILE A 57 0.80 -4.61 7.55
N SER A 58 1.12 -5.57 6.68
CA SER A 58 1.14 -5.37 5.22
C SER A 58 -0.29 -5.25 4.68
N VAL A 59 -0.61 -4.10 4.08
CA VAL A 59 -1.93 -3.74 3.58
C VAL A 59 -1.85 -3.19 2.16
N CYS A 60 -2.97 -3.18 1.45
CA CYS A 60 -3.11 -2.37 0.25
C CYS A 60 -3.70 -1.00 0.61
N SER A 61 -3.00 0.07 0.29
CA SER A 61 -3.45 1.46 0.50
C SER A 61 -3.85 2.11 -0.81
N TRP A 62 -4.65 3.17 -0.76
CA TRP A 62 -5.18 3.85 -1.94
C TRP A 62 -4.12 4.69 -2.65
N CYS A 63 -4.10 4.60 -3.97
CA CYS A 63 -3.40 5.55 -4.84
C CYS A 63 -4.07 6.93 -4.82
N HIS A 64 -3.35 7.95 -5.32
CA HIS A 64 -3.99 9.17 -5.77
C HIS A 64 -5.04 8.86 -6.85
N TYR A 65 -6.15 9.61 -6.86
CA TYR A 65 -7.32 9.30 -7.70
C TYR A 65 -7.05 9.38 -9.21
N SER A 66 -5.98 10.09 -9.62
CA SER A 66 -5.56 10.17 -11.03
C SER A 66 -4.85 8.89 -11.52
N CYS A 67 -4.30 8.08 -10.61
CA CYS A 67 -3.54 6.88 -10.97
C CYS A 67 -4.45 5.64 -11.06
N LYS A 68 -4.22 4.81 -12.08
CA LYS A 68 -4.80 3.44 -12.14
C LYS A 68 -3.94 2.45 -11.34
N TYR A 69 -2.62 2.57 -11.48
CA TYR A 69 -1.62 1.88 -10.66
C TYR A 69 -0.62 2.90 -10.16
N CYS A 70 -0.10 2.71 -8.95
CA CYS A 70 0.85 3.60 -8.31
C CYS A 70 1.87 2.81 -7.48
N ILE A 71 2.98 3.46 -7.13
CA ILE A 71 3.97 2.94 -6.18
C ILE A 71 3.86 3.59 -4.79
N GLY A 72 3.03 4.64 -4.68
CA GLY A 72 2.81 5.42 -3.47
C GLY A 72 1.54 6.26 -3.55
N PRO A 73 1.21 7.01 -2.48
CA PRO A 73 -0.06 7.69 -2.34
C PRO A 73 -0.17 8.98 -3.17
N ASN A 74 0.95 9.53 -3.67
CA ASN A 74 0.97 10.84 -4.30
C ASN A 74 0.65 10.78 -5.80
N ASP A 75 0.30 11.93 -6.36
CA ASP A 75 -0.06 12.10 -7.78
C ASP A 75 1.13 11.95 -8.74
N TYR A 76 2.35 12.13 -8.24
CA TYR A 76 3.62 11.90 -8.96
C TYR A 76 4.14 10.47 -8.83
N GLU A 77 3.43 9.56 -8.16
CA GLU A 77 3.85 8.17 -7.95
C GLU A 77 3.04 7.21 -8.82
N CYS A 78 2.44 7.68 -9.91
CA CYS A 78 1.69 6.84 -10.82
C CYS A 78 2.62 5.91 -11.63
N SER A 79 2.27 4.64 -11.75
CA SER A 79 2.93 3.69 -12.66
C SER A 79 2.08 3.36 -13.90
N ALA A 80 0.78 3.64 -13.84
CA ALA A 80 -0.12 3.60 -14.99
C ALA A 80 -1.37 4.46 -14.80
N CYS A 81 -1.93 4.94 -15.91
CA CYS A 81 -3.11 5.79 -15.95
C CYS A 81 -4.37 5.04 -16.39
N PHE A 82 -5.53 5.67 -16.20
CA PHE A 82 -6.77 5.29 -16.86
C PHE A 82 -6.71 5.59 -18.36
N GLY A 83 -7.63 5.03 -19.15
CA GLY A 83 -7.58 5.13 -20.61
C GLY A 83 -7.84 6.53 -21.18
N ASP A 84 -8.31 7.45 -20.36
CA ASP A 84 -8.56 8.86 -20.65
C ASP A 84 -7.39 9.78 -20.24
N ALA A 85 -6.30 9.21 -19.73
CA ALA A 85 -5.11 9.93 -19.29
C ALA A 85 -3.82 9.29 -19.83
N THR A 86 -2.80 10.13 -20.00
CA THR A 86 -1.47 9.73 -20.46
C THR A 86 -0.48 9.85 -19.30
N LEU A 87 0.43 8.87 -19.19
CA LEU A 87 1.51 8.89 -18.20
C LEU A 87 2.63 9.83 -18.69
N TYR A 88 2.93 10.85 -17.89
CA TYR A 88 3.98 11.82 -18.15
C TYR A 88 5.06 11.72 -17.06
N GLN A 89 6.29 11.48 -17.49
CA GLN A 89 7.44 11.46 -16.62
C GLN A 89 8.07 12.85 -16.53
N MET A 90 7.94 13.50 -15.37
CA MET A 90 8.50 14.83 -15.13
C MET A 90 9.98 14.75 -14.73
N SER A 91 10.37 13.69 -14.01
CA SER A 91 11.74 13.43 -13.56
C SER A 91 12.01 11.92 -13.45
N THR A 92 13.17 11.53 -12.94
CA THR A 92 13.49 10.09 -12.75
C THR A 92 12.58 9.40 -11.73
N THR A 93 11.92 10.15 -10.86
CA THR A 93 11.09 9.63 -9.76
C THR A 93 9.64 10.09 -9.81
N GLU A 94 9.31 11.06 -10.65
CA GLU A 94 7.97 11.67 -10.69
C GLU A 94 7.27 11.35 -12.01
N ASN A 95 6.15 10.65 -11.90
CA ASN A 95 5.28 10.23 -12.98
C ASN A 95 3.83 10.63 -12.68
N PHE A 96 3.25 11.44 -13.55
CA PHE A 96 1.90 11.98 -13.40
C PHE A 96 0.96 11.41 -14.46
N CYS A 97 -0.32 11.34 -14.14
CA CYS A 97 -1.37 11.03 -15.11
C CYS A 97 -2.11 12.32 -15.51
N TYR A 98 -1.92 12.78 -16.76
CA TYR A 98 -2.63 13.94 -17.29
C TYR A 98 -3.77 13.54 -18.22
N PRO A 99 -4.99 14.10 -18.05
CA PRO A 99 -6.10 13.85 -18.94
C PRO A 99 -5.76 14.22 -20.38
N ILE A 100 -6.07 13.33 -21.33
CA ILE A 100 -5.77 13.51 -22.76
C ILE A 100 -6.36 14.83 -23.29
N ILE A 101 -7.55 15.19 -22.80
CA ILE A 101 -8.26 16.42 -23.20
C ILE A 101 -7.51 17.70 -22.78
N LEU A 102 -6.64 17.63 -21.76
CA LEU A 102 -5.90 18.78 -21.24
C LEU A 102 -4.51 18.91 -21.87
N LEU A 103 -4.01 17.89 -22.57
CA LEU A 103 -2.64 17.90 -23.13
C LEU A 103 -2.38 19.11 -24.04
N PRO A 104 -3.30 19.50 -24.96
CA PRO A 104 -3.07 20.69 -25.78
C PRO A 104 -2.93 21.97 -24.96
N ALA A 105 -3.65 22.08 -23.85
CA ALA A 105 -3.57 23.23 -22.95
C ALA A 105 -2.27 23.22 -22.12
N ILE A 106 -1.82 22.04 -21.70
CA ILE A 106 -0.56 21.87 -20.97
C ILE A 106 0.64 22.21 -21.86
N ASP A 107 0.65 21.69 -23.09
CA ASP A 107 1.74 21.94 -24.05
C ASP A 107 1.83 23.42 -24.41
N THR A 108 0.69 24.07 -24.66
CA THR A 108 0.65 25.51 -24.95
C THR A 108 1.06 26.35 -23.73
N ALA A 109 0.68 25.98 -22.51
CA ALA A 109 1.13 26.67 -21.31
C ALA A 109 2.64 26.52 -21.09
N ALA A 110 3.21 25.33 -21.30
CA ALA A 110 4.65 25.08 -21.18
C ALA A 110 5.45 25.87 -22.23
N TRP A 111 4.99 25.87 -23.48
CA TRP A 111 5.53 26.72 -24.54
C TRP A 111 5.50 28.20 -24.14
N TYR A 112 4.36 28.66 -23.63
CA TYR A 112 4.15 30.06 -23.28
C TYR A 112 5.18 30.44 -22.22
N GLN A 113 5.27 29.70 -21.12
CA GLN A 113 6.26 29.97 -20.06
C GLN A 113 7.70 29.94 -20.58
N SER A 114 8.07 28.99 -21.45
CA SER A 114 9.41 28.94 -22.05
C SER A 114 9.73 30.16 -22.92
N LYS A 115 8.74 30.73 -23.61
CA LYS A 115 8.92 31.93 -24.44
C LYS A 115 9.10 33.23 -23.67
N TYR A 116 8.57 33.35 -22.45
CA TYR A 116 8.75 34.56 -21.63
C TYR A 116 10.01 34.52 -20.76
N VAL A 117 10.60 33.34 -20.50
CA VAL A 117 11.86 33.22 -19.77
C VAL A 117 13.08 33.56 -20.65
N LEU A 118 12.95 33.47 -21.99
CA LEU A 118 14.03 33.77 -22.96
C LEU A 118 14.02 35.22 -23.50
N GLN A 119 13.32 36.15 -22.85
CA GLN A 119 13.28 37.58 -23.22
C GLN A 119 13.99 38.51 -22.21
N TRP A 120 15.07 38.03 -21.59
CA TRP A 120 15.99 38.86 -20.77
C TRP A 120 17.42 38.75 -21.28
#